data_AF-A0A1G8A6E7-F1
#
_entry.id   AF-A0A1G8A6E7-F1
#
_cell.length_a   1.000
_cell.length_b   1.000
_cell.length_c   1.000
_cell.angle_alpha   90.00
_cell.angle_beta   90.00
_cell.angle_gamma   90.00
#
_symmetry.space_group_name_H-M   'P 1'
#
loop_
_entity.id
_entity.type
_entity.pdbx_description
1 polymer ?
#
loop_
_entity_poly.entity_id
_entity_poly.type
_entity_poly.pdbx_seq_one_letter_code
_entity_poly.pdbx_strand_id
1 'polypeptide(L)'
;MTLMDRKAVRIAASTEADIRRADAAAARELEVQRAEIELARERAQAMRAERLARNEDRQAERARKHSERQERKAERRARAEQRRALRAAWSARVTGWLADRVIVVPIVLAMVGAWWGQFQLFSLRLGWPAPLAAAAATGIECIGFVCGRLAHVARQAVTVTTADGRQVERDDSAWMERLVMWLVVGYAAGSNWAHSGDPTVGVLSIVGVAVWETRERRAHRQALAAAGRLPARRPRFGLVRWLRYPMWTWRAWSVALRHGLTDAAEALAVADREAAEHRDRKAANKALGWRARRRFGRVVAARIKATDEERRRAAEQVIREAEQVTGAAALLFGPDALRQRANGAARSRPTSDNGSGGYGDEQPVRSRRLGWLRVAGRGDQTATEPVPVVVDGVDITDLMPAARQAAAELGDRLTRDALCEALRAAGLSVGGKRRKAVYDAVLAERDRAA
;
A
#
# COMPACT_ATOMS: atom_id res chain seq x y z
N MET A 1 -133.42 35.43 -20.38
CA MET A 1 -132.26 35.47 -19.45
C MET A 1 -132.80 35.61 -18.02
N THR A 2 -132.89 34.49 -17.32
CA THR A 2 -133.54 34.37 -16.01
C THR A 2 -132.67 35.00 -14.91
N LEU A 3 -133.28 35.47 -13.82
CA LEU A 3 -132.60 36.11 -12.67
C LEU A 3 -131.47 35.27 -12.06
N MET A 4 -131.47 33.95 -12.27
CA MET A 4 -130.42 33.01 -11.86
C MET A 4 -129.11 33.19 -12.65
N ASP A 5 -129.20 33.52 -13.95
CA ASP A 5 -128.06 33.60 -14.86
C ASP A 5 -127.18 34.84 -14.58
N ARG A 6 -127.80 35.95 -14.15
CA ARG A 6 -127.09 37.16 -13.72
C ARG A 6 -126.36 36.99 -12.38
N LYS A 7 -126.82 36.10 -11.50
CA LYS A 7 -126.12 35.79 -10.24
C LYS A 7 -124.89 34.94 -10.50
N ALA A 8 -124.98 33.94 -11.38
CA ALA A 8 -123.86 33.09 -11.75
C ALA A 8 -122.70 33.90 -12.38
N VAL A 9 -123.02 34.83 -13.28
CA VAL A 9 -122.01 35.72 -13.91
C VAL A 9 -121.36 36.67 -12.89
N ARG A 10 -122.12 37.20 -11.91
CA ARG A 10 -121.53 38.03 -10.84
C ARG A 10 -120.64 37.23 -9.90
N ILE A 11 -121.03 36.01 -9.56
CA ILE A 11 -120.23 35.13 -8.71
C ILE A 11 -118.93 34.77 -9.44
N ALA A 12 -119.01 34.35 -10.71
CA ALA A 12 -117.84 34.05 -11.54
C ALA A 12 -116.90 35.26 -11.68
N ALA A 13 -117.44 36.46 -11.93
CA ALA A 13 -116.65 37.68 -12.02
C ALA A 13 -116.01 38.09 -10.67
N SER A 14 -116.70 37.84 -9.54
CA SER A 14 -116.13 38.09 -8.21
C SER A 14 -115.03 37.10 -7.86
N THR A 15 -115.21 35.80 -8.19
CA THR A 15 -114.18 34.78 -7.96
C THR A 15 -112.96 34.98 -8.85
N GLU A 16 -113.15 35.38 -10.11
CA GLU A 16 -112.06 35.74 -11.02
C GLU A 16 -111.28 36.96 -10.50
N ALA A 17 -111.97 37.97 -9.98
CA ALA A 17 -111.34 39.14 -9.37
C ALA A 17 -110.55 38.79 -8.11
N ASP A 18 -111.05 37.86 -7.29
CA ASP A 18 -110.37 37.39 -6.09
C ASP A 18 -109.15 36.50 -6.41
N ILE A 19 -109.23 35.65 -7.43
CA ILE A 19 -108.09 34.89 -7.94
C ILE A 19 -107.00 35.83 -8.45
N ARG A 20 -107.34 36.85 -9.24
CA ARG A 20 -106.35 37.84 -9.72
C ARG A 20 -105.72 38.65 -8.59
N ARG A 21 -106.47 38.95 -7.52
CA ARG A 21 -105.91 39.61 -6.33
C ARG A 21 -104.97 38.68 -5.56
N ALA A 22 -105.33 37.40 -5.42
CA ALA A 22 -104.50 36.39 -4.79
C ALA A 22 -103.20 36.13 -5.59
N ASP A 23 -103.30 36.01 -6.91
CA ASP A 23 -102.14 35.84 -7.80
C ASP A 23 -101.23 37.07 -7.78
N ALA A 24 -101.81 38.29 -7.78
CA ALA A 24 -101.03 39.52 -7.64
C ALA A 24 -100.38 39.67 -6.25
N ALA A 25 -100.99 39.10 -5.20
CA ALA A 25 -100.37 39.05 -3.87
C ALA A 25 -99.21 38.03 -3.84
N ALA A 26 -99.42 36.83 -4.39
CA ALA A 26 -98.40 35.78 -4.48
C ALA A 26 -97.20 36.20 -5.35
N ALA A 27 -97.44 36.91 -6.46
CA ALA A 27 -96.38 37.45 -7.30
C ALA A 27 -95.50 38.46 -6.55
N ARG A 28 -96.11 39.35 -5.76
CA ARG A 28 -95.39 40.32 -4.93
C ARG A 28 -94.58 39.62 -3.82
N GLU A 29 -95.11 38.58 -3.21
CA GLU A 29 -94.41 37.80 -2.20
C GLU A 29 -93.20 37.05 -2.79
N LEU A 30 -93.34 36.48 -3.98
CA LEU A 30 -92.24 35.85 -4.71
C LEU A 30 -91.15 36.84 -5.13
N GLU A 31 -91.53 38.06 -5.52
CA GLU A 31 -90.56 39.13 -5.84
C GLU A 31 -89.77 39.57 -4.60
N VAL A 32 -90.44 39.73 -3.46
CA VAL A 32 -89.78 40.04 -2.18
C VAL A 32 -88.82 38.92 -1.77
N GLN A 33 -89.24 37.66 -1.85
CA GLN A 33 -88.37 36.52 -1.55
C GLN A 33 -87.16 36.44 -2.49
N ARG A 34 -87.34 36.72 -3.79
CA ARG A 34 -86.22 36.76 -4.75
C ARG A 34 -85.24 37.88 -4.42
N ALA A 35 -85.73 39.07 -4.09
CA ALA A 35 -84.89 40.19 -3.68
C ALA A 35 -84.10 39.89 -2.39
N GLU A 36 -84.72 39.21 -1.41
CA GLU A 36 -84.04 38.77 -0.20
C GLU A 36 -82.95 37.73 -0.48
N ILE A 37 -83.21 36.77 -1.37
CA ILE A 37 -82.24 35.76 -1.77
C ILE A 37 -81.05 36.39 -2.51
N GLU A 38 -81.29 37.37 -3.38
CA GLU A 38 -80.23 38.10 -4.08
C GLU A 38 -79.37 38.93 -3.11
N LEU A 39 -80.00 39.68 -2.20
CA LEU A 39 -79.29 40.44 -1.16
C LEU A 39 -78.45 39.52 -0.26
N ALA A 40 -78.98 38.34 0.09
CA ALA A 40 -78.25 37.34 0.87
C ALA A 40 -77.05 36.76 0.11
N ARG A 41 -77.18 36.53 -1.21
CA ARG A 41 -76.09 36.08 -2.07
C ARG A 41 -74.99 37.12 -2.19
N GLU A 42 -75.34 38.39 -2.39
CA GLU A 42 -74.36 39.48 -2.46
C GLU A 42 -73.60 39.65 -1.14
N ARG A 43 -74.30 39.62 0.00
CA ARG A 43 -73.65 39.64 1.32
C ARG A 43 -72.72 38.45 1.53
N ALA A 44 -73.12 37.26 1.10
CA ALA A 44 -72.28 36.07 1.18
C ALA A 44 -71.04 36.16 0.27
N GLN A 45 -71.18 36.73 -0.93
CA GLN A 45 -70.06 36.98 -1.85
C GLN A 45 -69.09 38.02 -1.28
N ALA A 46 -69.61 39.14 -0.76
CA ALA A 46 -68.80 40.17 -0.13
C ALA A 46 -68.00 39.61 1.08
N MET A 47 -68.64 38.81 1.93
CA MET A 47 -67.97 38.17 3.06
C MET A 47 -66.90 37.16 2.62
N ARG A 48 -67.12 36.43 1.52
CA ARG A 48 -66.11 35.52 0.94
C ARG A 48 -64.92 36.29 0.38
N ALA A 49 -65.17 37.38 -0.35
CA ALA A 49 -64.13 38.25 -0.89
C ALA A 49 -63.27 38.86 0.23
N GLU A 50 -63.90 39.34 1.31
CA GLU A 50 -63.17 39.89 2.46
C GLU A 50 -62.32 38.84 3.18
N ARG A 51 -62.82 37.60 3.33
CA ARG A 51 -62.04 36.50 3.92
C ARG A 51 -60.83 36.11 3.05
N LEU A 52 -60.98 36.14 1.72
CA LEU A 52 -59.88 35.86 0.80
C LEU A 52 -58.81 36.96 0.90
N ALA A 53 -59.20 38.24 0.87
CA ALA A 53 -58.28 39.36 1.03
C ALA A 53 -57.49 39.28 2.36
N ARG A 54 -58.19 39.01 3.48
CA ARG A 54 -57.52 38.82 4.79
C ARG A 54 -56.56 37.63 4.81
N ASN A 55 -56.84 36.56 4.07
CA ASN A 55 -55.97 35.40 3.98
C ASN A 55 -54.74 35.69 3.12
N GLU A 56 -54.89 36.42 2.02
CA GLU A 56 -53.80 36.88 1.17
C GLU A 56 -52.84 37.79 1.94
N ASP A 57 -53.38 38.75 2.70
CA ASP A 57 -52.58 39.64 3.57
C ASP A 57 -51.78 38.85 4.60
N ARG A 58 -52.41 37.86 5.25
CA ARG A 58 -51.72 36.97 6.22
C ARG A 58 -50.65 36.12 5.56
N GLN A 59 -50.87 35.66 4.33
CA GLN A 59 -49.87 34.90 3.57
C GLN A 59 -48.69 35.79 3.17
N ALA A 60 -48.96 37.00 2.69
CA ALA A 60 -47.94 37.99 2.34
C ALA A 60 -47.09 38.37 3.56
N GLU A 61 -47.72 38.60 4.72
CA GLU A 61 -47.00 38.91 5.96
C GLU A 61 -46.12 37.75 6.43
N ARG A 62 -46.61 36.51 6.34
CA ARG A 62 -45.83 35.31 6.66
C ARG A 62 -44.64 35.13 5.71
N ALA A 63 -44.82 35.41 4.42
CA ALA A 63 -43.76 35.37 3.42
C ALA A 63 -42.65 36.39 3.73
N ARG A 64 -43.03 37.64 4.06
CA ARG A 64 -42.08 38.70 4.48
C ARG A 64 -41.31 38.32 5.74
N LYS A 65 -42.01 37.80 6.77
CA LYS A 65 -41.35 37.32 8.00
C LYS A 65 -40.39 36.16 7.73
N HIS A 66 -40.70 35.30 6.77
CA HIS A 66 -39.84 34.19 6.41
C HIS A 66 -38.59 34.64 5.66
N SER A 67 -38.70 35.58 4.72
CA SER A 67 -37.55 36.17 4.01
C SER A 67 -36.63 36.91 4.97
N GLU A 68 -37.16 37.75 5.85
CA GLU A 68 -36.35 38.45 6.87
C GLU A 68 -35.59 37.48 7.79
N ARG A 69 -36.23 36.37 8.19
CA ARG A 69 -35.58 35.33 9.00
C ARG A 69 -34.47 34.63 8.23
N GLN A 70 -34.64 34.41 6.92
CA GLN A 70 -33.61 33.82 6.08
C GLN A 70 -32.43 34.77 5.89
N GLU A 71 -32.68 36.06 5.63
CA GLU A 71 -31.64 37.08 5.52
C GLU A 71 -30.84 37.20 6.81
N ARG A 72 -31.51 37.32 7.97
CA ARG A 72 -30.83 37.34 9.28
C ARG A 72 -29.99 36.08 9.54
N LYS A 73 -30.46 34.91 9.08
CA LYS A 73 -29.68 33.66 9.17
C LYS A 73 -28.48 33.67 8.23
N ALA A 74 -28.63 34.17 7.01
CA ALA A 74 -27.57 34.30 6.04
C ALA A 74 -26.49 35.27 6.53
N GLU A 75 -26.86 36.44 7.04
CA GLU A 75 -25.93 37.40 7.64
C GLU A 75 -25.18 36.82 8.83
N ARG A 76 -25.87 36.09 9.72
CA ARG A 76 -25.23 35.41 10.86
C ARG A 76 -24.22 34.36 10.40
N ARG A 77 -24.54 33.60 9.34
CA ARG A 77 -23.62 32.63 8.74
C ARG A 77 -22.41 33.32 8.11
N ALA A 78 -22.62 34.37 7.32
CA ALA A 78 -21.55 35.16 6.71
C ALA A 78 -20.61 35.77 7.76
N ARG A 79 -21.16 36.35 8.84
CA ARG A 79 -20.35 36.87 9.96
C ARG A 79 -19.59 35.77 10.70
N ALA A 80 -20.20 34.59 10.88
CA ALA A 80 -19.53 33.44 11.50
C ALA A 80 -18.39 32.90 10.62
N GLU A 81 -18.59 32.84 9.31
CA GLU A 81 -17.58 32.44 8.33
C GLU A 81 -16.42 33.43 8.29
N GLN A 82 -16.70 34.74 8.24
CA GLN A 82 -15.66 35.78 8.35
C GLN A 82 -14.86 35.65 9.65
N ARG A 83 -15.52 35.45 10.80
CA ARG A 83 -14.83 35.24 12.08
C ARG A 83 -13.97 33.98 12.08
N ARG A 84 -14.44 32.89 11.45
CA ARG A 84 -13.66 31.66 11.28
C ARG A 84 -12.45 31.88 10.38
N ALA A 85 -12.62 32.59 9.26
CA ALA A 85 -11.54 32.93 8.35
C ALA A 85 -10.48 33.82 9.03
N LEU A 86 -10.89 34.85 9.77
CA LEU A 86 -9.98 35.72 10.53
C LEU A 86 -9.24 34.96 11.62
N ARG A 87 -9.93 34.08 12.37
CA ARG A 87 -9.29 33.22 13.39
C ARG A 87 -8.31 32.24 12.76
N ALA A 88 -8.65 31.64 11.62
CA ALA A 88 -7.77 30.73 10.89
C ALA A 88 -6.53 31.46 10.34
N ALA A 89 -6.71 32.67 9.80
CA ALA A 89 -5.60 33.50 9.33
C ALA A 89 -4.69 33.95 10.48
N TRP A 90 -5.27 34.37 11.60
CA TRP A 90 -4.51 34.75 12.80
C TRP A 90 -3.77 33.56 13.40
N SER A 91 -4.43 32.40 13.55
CA SER A 91 -3.78 31.20 14.07
C SER A 91 -2.68 30.71 13.14
N ALA A 92 -2.86 30.76 11.82
CA ALA A 92 -1.82 30.45 10.83
C ALA A 92 -0.62 31.40 10.96
N ARG A 93 -0.85 32.71 11.16
CA ARG A 93 0.22 33.70 11.35
C ARG A 93 0.98 33.48 12.65
N VAL A 94 0.27 33.26 13.76
CA VAL A 94 0.86 33.03 15.08
C VAL A 94 1.62 31.70 15.12
N THR A 95 1.05 30.63 14.56
CA THR A 95 1.73 29.33 14.46
C THR A 95 2.93 29.38 13.52
N GLY A 96 2.87 30.12 12.42
CA GLY A 96 4.04 30.35 11.55
C GLY A 96 5.15 31.10 12.29
N TRP A 97 4.80 32.20 12.98
CA TRP A 97 5.75 33.00 13.74
C TRP A 97 6.39 32.24 14.91
N LEU A 98 5.59 31.50 15.69
CA LEU A 98 6.06 30.64 16.77
C LEU A 98 6.89 29.47 16.23
N ALA A 99 6.47 28.80 15.16
CA ALA A 99 7.22 27.69 14.59
C ALA A 99 8.62 28.12 14.14
N ASP A 100 8.77 29.34 13.60
CA ASP A 100 10.08 29.86 13.19
C ASP A 100 10.95 30.33 14.35
N ARG A 101 10.37 30.85 15.43
CA ARG A 101 11.14 31.44 16.55
C ARG A 101 11.33 30.52 17.76
N VAL A 102 10.37 29.65 18.07
CA VAL A 102 10.47 28.67 19.17
C VAL A 102 11.58 27.66 18.92
N ILE A 103 11.95 27.43 17.66
CA ILE A 103 13.11 26.57 17.31
C ILE A 103 14.44 27.27 17.56
N VAL A 104 14.51 28.61 17.47
CA VAL A 104 15.77 29.35 17.61
C VAL A 104 16.27 29.32 19.05
N VAL A 105 15.37 29.47 20.02
CA VAL A 105 15.72 29.49 21.45
C VAL A 105 16.49 28.22 21.91
N PRO A 106 15.99 26.99 21.68
CA PRO A 106 16.71 25.78 22.07
C PRO A 106 17.99 25.55 21.27
N ILE A 107 18.07 26.01 20.01
CA ILE A 107 19.31 25.96 19.23
C ILE A 107 20.39 26.85 19.86
N VAL A 108 20.03 28.10 20.18
CA VAL A 108 20.95 29.04 20.84
C VAL A 108 21.38 28.51 22.20
N LEU A 109 20.45 27.98 23.00
CA LEU A 109 20.78 27.39 24.29
C LEU A 109 21.73 26.19 24.17
N ALA A 110 21.52 25.32 23.17
CA ALA A 110 22.39 24.20 22.89
C ALA A 110 23.79 24.65 22.44
N MET A 111 23.89 25.68 21.57
CA MET A 111 25.18 26.25 21.16
C MET A 111 25.94 26.86 22.34
N VAL A 112 25.26 27.62 23.22
CA VAL A 112 25.90 28.18 24.42
C VAL A 112 26.43 27.08 25.33
N GLY A 113 25.66 26.00 25.52
CA GLY A 113 26.09 24.84 26.30
C GLY A 113 27.28 24.11 25.68
N ALA A 114 27.26 23.89 24.36
CA ALA A 114 28.36 23.26 23.63
C ALA A 114 29.63 24.11 23.67
N TRP A 115 29.51 25.42 23.45
CA TRP A 115 30.62 26.38 23.55
C TRP A 115 31.23 26.38 24.95
N TRP A 116 30.40 26.40 26.00
CA TRP A 116 30.87 26.35 27.38
C TRP A 116 31.62 25.04 27.69
N GLY A 117 31.11 23.89 27.23
CA GLY A 117 31.78 22.60 27.37
C GLY A 117 33.14 22.56 26.69
N GLN A 118 33.24 23.08 25.47
CA GLN A 118 34.50 23.20 24.73
C GLN A 118 35.48 24.17 25.40
N PHE A 119 34.98 25.30 25.90
CA PHE A 119 35.79 26.27 26.63
C PHE A 119 36.41 25.66 27.89
N GLN A 120 35.62 24.91 28.67
CA GLN A 120 36.11 24.19 29.86
C GLN A 120 37.15 23.13 29.50
N LEU A 121 36.97 22.41 28.39
CA LEU A 121 37.95 21.46 27.89
C LEU A 121 39.31 22.12 27.62
N PHE A 122 39.33 23.24 26.89
CA PHE A 122 40.58 23.92 26.55
C PHE A 122 41.20 24.61 27.77
N SER A 123 40.40 25.29 28.60
CA SER A 123 40.92 26.05 29.74
C SER A 123 41.32 25.17 30.93
N LEU A 124 40.46 24.27 31.40
CA LEU A 124 40.71 23.49 32.61
C LEU A 124 41.56 22.25 32.36
N ARG A 125 41.33 21.53 31.25
CA ARG A 125 41.95 20.22 31.03
C ARG A 125 43.25 20.29 30.23
N LEU A 126 43.29 21.17 29.24
CA LEU A 126 44.48 21.39 28.42
C LEU A 126 45.35 22.54 28.96
N GLY A 127 44.87 23.29 29.96
CA GLY A 127 45.60 24.37 30.60
C GLY A 127 45.83 25.57 29.68
N TRP A 128 45.01 25.75 28.65
CA TRP A 128 45.18 26.87 27.72
C TRP A 128 44.79 28.19 28.40
N PRO A 129 45.47 29.29 28.08
CA PRO A 129 45.03 30.61 28.50
C PRO A 129 43.57 30.84 28.10
N ALA A 130 42.77 31.40 29.00
CA ALA A 130 41.34 31.69 28.75
C ALA A 130 41.04 32.33 27.38
N PRO A 131 41.79 33.34 26.87
CA PRO A 131 41.52 33.90 25.55
C PRO A 131 41.74 32.89 24.41
N LEU A 132 42.76 32.02 24.53
CA LEU A 132 43.05 30.98 23.53
C LEU A 132 41.98 29.87 23.57
N ALA A 133 41.57 29.46 24.76
CA ALA A 133 40.48 28.49 24.96
C ALA A 133 39.14 29.00 24.37
N ALA A 134 38.82 30.27 24.61
CA ALA A 134 37.62 30.90 24.04
C ALA A 134 37.70 31.02 22.52
N ALA A 135 38.86 31.38 21.96
CA ALA A 135 39.07 31.44 20.52
C ALA A 135 38.90 30.06 19.86
N ALA A 136 39.43 29.00 20.49
CA ALA A 136 39.32 27.63 20.00
C ALA A 136 37.87 27.09 20.03
N ALA A 137 37.16 27.28 21.15
CA ALA A 137 35.74 26.93 21.26
C ALA A 137 34.90 27.68 20.21
N THR A 138 35.15 28.98 20.05
CA THR A 138 34.47 29.81 19.03
C THR A 138 34.81 29.33 17.62
N GLY A 139 36.05 28.94 17.35
CA GLY A 139 36.47 28.39 16.06
C GLY A 139 35.70 27.11 15.69
N ILE A 140 35.51 26.20 16.64
CA ILE A 140 34.74 24.97 16.42
C ILE A 140 33.27 25.27 16.12
N GLU A 141 32.64 26.16 16.90
CA GLU A 141 31.24 26.56 16.66
C GLU A 141 31.08 27.31 15.33
N CYS A 142 32.04 28.16 14.95
CA CYS A 142 32.08 28.83 13.65
C CYS A 142 32.18 27.84 12.49
N ILE A 143 32.98 26.78 12.62
CA ILE A 143 33.05 25.71 11.61
C ILE A 143 31.68 25.02 11.49
N GLY A 144 31.04 24.68 12.61
CA GLY A 144 29.68 24.12 12.61
C GLY A 144 28.67 25.03 11.90
N PHE A 145 28.72 26.34 12.19
CA PHE A 145 27.87 27.34 11.55
C PHE A 145 28.15 27.47 10.04
N VAL A 146 29.41 27.51 9.63
CA VAL A 146 29.81 27.56 8.21
C VAL A 146 29.38 26.29 7.48
N CYS A 147 29.57 25.11 8.05
CA CYS A 147 29.09 23.86 7.49
C CYS A 147 27.55 23.84 7.36
N GLY A 148 26.83 24.33 8.37
CA GLY A 148 25.37 24.49 8.30
C GLY A 148 24.94 25.47 7.21
N ARG A 149 25.63 26.61 7.09
CA ARG A 149 25.39 27.61 6.03
C ARG A 149 25.64 27.03 4.64
N LEU A 150 26.74 26.33 4.43
CA LEU A 150 27.08 25.67 3.17
C LEU A 150 26.04 24.59 2.84
N ALA A 151 25.64 23.77 3.81
CA ALA A 151 24.59 22.77 3.64
C ALA A 151 23.20 23.39 3.34
N HIS A 152 22.97 24.64 3.73
CA HIS A 152 21.77 25.40 3.35
C HIS A 152 21.88 25.97 1.94
N VAL A 153 23.02 26.58 1.60
CA VAL A 153 23.28 27.12 0.24
C VAL A 153 23.23 26.01 -0.79
N ALA A 154 23.78 24.84 -0.50
CA ALA A 154 23.70 23.66 -1.37
C ALA A 154 22.28 23.13 -1.59
N ARG A 155 21.27 23.57 -0.80
CA ARG A 155 19.85 23.24 -1.02
C ARG A 155 19.13 24.29 -1.87
N GLN A 156 19.78 25.40 -2.18
CA GLN A 156 19.19 26.41 -3.07
C GLN A 156 19.35 25.91 -4.49
N ALA A 157 18.28 26.00 -5.27
CA ALA A 157 18.31 25.58 -6.66
C ALA A 157 19.30 26.47 -7.42
N VAL A 158 20.35 25.87 -7.97
CA VAL A 158 21.35 26.59 -8.77
C VAL A 158 20.98 26.40 -10.23
N THR A 159 20.67 27.51 -10.91
CA THR A 159 20.51 27.51 -12.36
C THR A 159 21.90 27.45 -12.99
N VAL A 160 22.28 26.28 -13.49
CA VAL A 160 23.56 26.09 -14.18
C VAL A 160 23.30 26.18 -15.68
N THR A 161 24.00 27.09 -16.35
CA THR A 161 24.01 27.14 -17.81
C THR A 161 24.90 26.00 -18.29
N THR A 162 24.29 25.02 -18.95
CA THR A 162 25.01 23.88 -19.55
C THR A 162 25.86 24.40 -20.72
N ALA A 163 26.91 23.68 -21.13
CA ALA A 163 27.79 24.04 -22.24
C ALA A 163 27.02 24.36 -23.54
N ASP A 164 25.83 23.76 -23.73
CA ASP A 164 24.92 24.00 -24.86
C ASP A 164 24.05 25.28 -24.73
N GLY A 165 24.32 26.15 -23.75
CA GLY A 165 23.53 27.37 -23.48
C GLY A 165 22.17 27.12 -22.80
N ARG A 166 21.79 25.86 -22.56
CA ARG A 166 20.56 25.50 -21.85
C ARG A 166 20.71 25.73 -20.34
N GLN A 167 19.85 26.57 -19.78
CA GLN A 167 19.72 26.71 -18.34
C GLN A 167 19.03 25.46 -17.78
N VAL A 168 19.77 24.68 -17.01
CA VAL A 168 19.25 23.53 -16.27
C VAL A 168 19.32 23.88 -14.80
N GLU A 169 18.17 23.90 -14.15
CA GLU A 169 18.12 24.10 -12.71
C GLU A 169 18.42 22.77 -12.02
N ARG A 170 19.57 22.68 -11.38
CA ARG A 170 20.03 21.48 -10.69
C ARG A 170 19.66 21.62 -9.22
N ASP A 171 18.74 20.79 -8.76
CA ASP A 171 18.53 20.55 -7.33
C ASP A 171 19.69 19.66 -6.87
N ASP A 172 20.79 20.28 -6.42
CA ASP A 172 21.94 19.50 -5.99
C ASP A 172 21.62 18.77 -4.68
N SER A 173 21.92 17.47 -4.64
CA SER A 173 21.78 16.72 -3.41
C SER A 173 22.92 17.15 -2.50
N ALA A 174 22.63 18.04 -1.54
CA ALA A 174 23.58 18.52 -0.53
C ALA A 174 24.05 17.41 0.46
N TRP A 175 24.26 16.19 -0.02
CA TRP A 175 24.51 15.00 0.78
C TRP A 175 25.93 14.98 1.35
N MET A 176 26.92 15.48 0.59
CA MET A 176 28.30 15.56 1.06
C MET A 176 28.45 16.59 2.16
N GLU A 177 27.89 17.79 2.00
CA GLU A 177 27.91 18.86 3.00
C GLU A 177 27.21 18.42 4.29
N ARG A 178 26.11 17.66 4.15
CA ARG A 178 25.40 17.09 5.30
C ARG A 178 26.20 15.99 5.97
N LEU A 179 26.87 15.13 5.21
CA LEU A 179 27.77 14.13 5.77
C LEU A 179 28.89 14.80 6.57
N VAL A 180 29.54 15.83 6.02
CA VAL A 180 30.60 16.60 6.70
C VAL A 180 30.05 17.26 7.96
N MET A 181 28.89 17.93 7.89
CA MET A 181 28.21 18.51 9.05
C MET A 181 27.97 17.44 10.14
N TRP A 182 27.42 16.28 9.77
CA TRP A 182 27.16 15.20 10.72
C TRP A 182 28.42 14.58 11.31
N LEU A 183 29.52 14.52 10.56
CA LEU A 183 30.83 14.10 11.08
C LEU A 183 31.36 15.10 12.11
N VAL A 184 31.29 16.40 11.83
CA VAL A 184 31.69 17.46 12.78
C VAL A 184 30.84 17.41 14.06
N VAL A 185 29.53 17.24 13.91
CA VAL A 185 28.59 17.12 15.04
C VAL A 185 28.84 15.86 15.85
N GLY A 186 29.09 14.73 15.19
CA GLY A 186 29.46 13.49 15.85
C GLY A 186 30.76 13.61 16.65
N TYR A 187 31.76 14.30 16.09
CA TYR A 187 33.02 14.61 16.78
C TYR A 187 32.77 15.51 18.00
N ALA A 188 32.04 16.61 17.84
CA ALA A 188 31.72 17.54 18.93
C ALA A 188 30.94 16.83 20.06
N ALA A 189 29.95 16.01 19.72
CA ALA A 189 29.17 15.24 20.69
C ALA A 189 30.03 14.20 21.43
N GLY A 190 30.90 13.49 20.72
CA GLY A 190 31.83 12.52 21.31
C GLY A 190 32.85 13.18 22.24
N SER A 191 33.39 14.33 21.83
CA SER A 191 34.29 15.14 22.65
C SER A 191 33.61 15.63 23.92
N ASN A 192 32.39 16.18 23.81
CA ASN A 192 31.61 16.66 24.94
C ASN A 192 31.25 15.54 25.93
N TRP A 193 30.89 14.35 25.43
CA TRP A 193 30.64 13.19 26.30
C TRP A 193 31.91 12.71 27.01
N ALA A 194 33.01 12.53 26.28
CA ALA A 194 34.28 12.09 26.84
C ALA A 194 34.85 13.09 27.87
N HIS A 195 34.54 14.38 27.71
CA HIS A 195 34.98 15.42 28.61
C HIS A 195 34.12 15.56 29.87
N SER A 196 32.80 15.66 29.71
CA SER A 196 31.88 15.85 30.83
C SER A 196 31.64 14.59 31.65
N GLY A 197 31.89 13.41 31.07
CA GLY A 197 31.48 12.13 31.66
C GLY A 197 29.96 11.92 31.62
N ASP A 198 29.19 12.90 31.13
CA ASP A 198 27.74 12.88 31.06
C ASP A 198 27.29 12.78 29.59
N PRO A 199 26.62 11.67 29.20
CA PRO A 199 26.13 11.53 27.83
C PRO A 199 25.10 12.60 27.45
N THR A 200 24.43 13.26 28.40
CA THR A 200 23.40 14.28 28.11
C THR A 200 23.99 15.50 27.38
N VAL A 201 25.22 15.89 27.67
CA VAL A 201 25.91 17.02 27.02
C VAL A 201 26.25 16.70 25.56
N GLY A 202 26.66 15.45 25.29
CA GLY A 202 26.83 14.95 23.92
C GLY A 202 25.51 14.90 23.15
N VAL A 203 24.43 14.46 23.79
CA VAL A 203 23.08 14.43 23.20
C VAL A 203 22.58 15.83 22.84
N LEU A 204 22.77 16.82 23.71
CA LEU A 204 22.38 18.22 23.44
C LEU A 204 23.05 18.78 22.18
N SER A 205 24.31 18.39 21.93
CA SER A 205 25.08 18.79 20.75
C SER A 205 24.47 18.24 19.45
N ILE A 206 23.93 17.00 19.50
CA ILE A 206 23.25 16.35 18.36
C ILE A 206 21.86 16.94 18.15
N VAL A 207 21.10 17.17 19.23
CA VAL A 207 19.71 17.61 19.19
C VAL A 207 19.58 18.97 18.51
N GLY A 208 20.48 19.93 18.80
CA GLY A 208 20.46 21.25 18.16
C GLY A 208 20.55 21.17 16.63
N VAL A 209 21.51 20.38 16.12
CA VAL A 209 21.68 20.19 14.67
C VAL A 209 20.53 19.38 14.07
N ALA A 210 20.03 18.35 14.77
CA ALA A 210 18.91 17.55 14.30
C ALA A 210 17.62 18.39 14.12
N VAL A 211 17.34 19.27 15.08
CA VAL A 211 16.20 20.20 15.02
C VAL A 211 16.36 21.19 13.87
N TRP A 212 17.56 21.77 13.72
CA TRP A 212 17.87 22.67 12.61
C TRP A 212 17.71 21.97 11.26
N GLU A 213 18.29 20.78 11.08
CA GLU A 213 18.21 20.02 9.83
C GLU A 213 16.76 19.68 9.47
N THR A 214 15.94 19.34 10.48
CA THR A 214 14.51 19.06 10.31
C THR A 214 13.74 20.29 9.84
N ARG A 215 14.02 21.46 10.44
CA ARG A 215 13.44 22.74 10.03
C ARG A 215 13.81 23.07 8.58
N GLU A 216 15.09 22.98 8.24
CA GLU A 216 15.58 23.28 6.90
C GLU A 216 15.03 22.32 5.85
N ARG A 217 14.89 21.02 6.17
CA ARG A 217 14.26 20.05 5.27
C ARG A 217 12.79 20.41 5.04
N ARG A 218 12.08 20.88 6.06
CA ARG A 218 10.70 21.31 5.95
C ARG A 218 10.57 22.56 5.07
N ALA A 219 11.41 23.57 5.30
CA ALA A 219 11.44 24.80 4.51
C ALA A 219 11.73 24.53 3.03
N HIS A 220 12.76 23.72 2.74
CA HIS A 220 13.10 23.34 1.37
C HIS A 220 11.97 22.55 0.69
N ARG A 221 11.33 21.60 1.39
CA ARG A 221 10.15 20.90 0.82
C ARG A 221 8.97 21.84 0.59
N GLN A 222 8.76 22.87 1.43
CA GLN A 222 7.72 23.86 1.18
C GLN A 222 8.05 24.72 -0.04
N ALA A 223 9.31 25.10 -0.22
CA ALA A 223 9.78 25.82 -1.41
C ALA A 223 9.61 24.98 -2.68
N LEU A 224 10.01 23.70 -2.67
CA LEU A 224 9.78 22.78 -3.79
C LEU A 224 8.29 22.54 -4.07
N ALA A 225 7.43 22.61 -3.05
CA ALA A 225 5.99 22.46 -3.20
C ALA A 225 5.39 23.70 -3.87
N ALA A 226 5.81 24.89 -3.44
CA ALA A 226 5.41 26.15 -4.04
C ALA A 226 5.90 26.27 -5.50
N ALA A 227 7.08 25.74 -5.80
CA ALA A 227 7.63 25.68 -7.15
C ALA A 227 7.02 24.57 -8.03
N GLY A 228 6.08 23.77 -7.51
CA GLY A 228 5.45 22.67 -8.26
C GLY A 228 6.38 21.51 -8.60
N ARG A 229 7.60 21.47 -8.03
CA ARG A 229 8.62 20.43 -8.30
C ARG A 229 8.49 19.19 -7.44
N LEU A 230 7.73 19.27 -6.36
CA LEU A 230 7.43 18.08 -5.59
C LEU A 230 6.48 17.18 -6.38
N PRO A 231 6.81 15.88 -6.54
CA PRO A 231 5.86 14.92 -7.09
C PRO A 231 4.57 14.96 -6.27
N ALA A 232 3.46 14.76 -6.98
CA ALA A 232 2.13 14.93 -6.43
C ALA A 232 1.99 14.19 -5.08
N ARG A 233 1.33 14.85 -4.12
CA ARG A 233 1.32 14.43 -2.72
C ARG A 233 0.82 12.98 -2.63
N ARG A 234 1.69 12.09 -2.16
CA ARG A 234 1.34 10.67 -1.95
C ARG A 234 0.10 10.52 -1.06
N PRO A 235 -0.74 9.50 -1.30
CA PRO A 235 -1.95 9.28 -0.54
C PRO A 235 -1.63 9.05 0.93
N ARG A 236 -2.37 9.75 1.80
CA ARG A 236 -2.22 9.61 3.25
C ARG A 236 -3.24 8.58 3.74
N PHE A 237 -2.75 7.40 4.11
CA PHE A 237 -3.56 6.41 4.81
C PHE A 237 -3.52 6.71 6.31
N GLY A 238 -4.69 6.71 6.97
CA GLY A 238 -4.78 6.91 8.42
C GLY A 238 -4.11 5.78 9.21
N LEU A 239 -3.53 6.11 10.37
CA LEU A 239 -2.83 5.15 11.24
C LEU A 239 -3.73 3.97 11.64
N VAL A 240 -5.00 4.23 11.95
CA VAL A 240 -5.99 3.21 12.31
C VAL A 240 -6.13 2.15 11.21
N ARG A 241 -6.03 2.56 9.94
CA ARG A 241 -6.14 1.67 8.79
C ARG A 241 -4.90 0.79 8.65
N TRP A 242 -3.72 1.37 8.86
CA TRP A 242 -2.47 0.61 8.92
C TRP A 242 -2.52 -0.48 9.99
N LEU A 243 -3.10 -0.17 11.15
CA LEU A 243 -3.22 -1.12 12.25
C LEU A 243 -4.25 -2.21 11.97
N ARG A 244 -5.44 -1.84 11.48
CA ARG A 244 -6.55 -2.79 11.31
C ARG A 244 -6.47 -3.61 10.01
N TYR A 245 -5.90 -3.04 8.96
CA TYR A 245 -5.80 -3.65 7.62
C TYR A 245 -4.40 -3.45 7.02
N PRO A 246 -3.33 -3.96 7.67
CA PRO A 246 -1.96 -3.69 7.26
C PRO A 246 -1.67 -4.15 5.84
N MET A 247 -2.07 -5.38 5.49
CA MET A 247 -1.80 -5.96 4.17
C MET A 247 -2.52 -5.24 3.03
N TRP A 248 -3.77 -4.83 3.24
CA TRP A 248 -4.55 -4.10 2.24
C TRP A 248 -4.03 -2.69 2.05
N THR A 249 -3.66 -2.03 3.15
CA THR A 249 -3.06 -0.69 3.12
C THR A 249 -1.69 -0.72 2.45
N TRP A 250 -0.87 -1.76 2.68
CA TRP A 250 0.41 -1.95 1.99
C TRP A 250 0.23 -2.11 0.47
N ARG A 251 -0.75 -2.89 0.03
CA ARG A 251 -1.05 -3.07 -1.40
C ARG A 251 -1.48 -1.77 -2.05
N ALA A 252 -2.43 -1.05 -1.44
CA ALA A 252 -2.87 0.25 -1.94
C ALA A 252 -1.74 1.27 -1.97
N TRP A 253 -0.88 1.29 -0.94
CA TRP A 253 0.29 2.14 -0.92
C TRP A 253 1.30 1.80 -2.01
N SER A 254 1.58 0.51 -2.25
CA SER A 254 2.46 0.05 -3.32
C SER A 254 1.90 0.40 -4.71
N VAL A 255 0.60 0.22 -4.91
CA VAL A 255 -0.11 0.60 -6.14
C VAL A 255 -0.03 2.11 -6.37
N ALA A 256 -0.24 2.91 -5.33
CA ALA A 256 -0.08 4.35 -5.41
C ALA A 256 1.35 4.77 -5.81
N LEU A 257 2.37 4.05 -5.34
CA LEU A 257 3.76 4.32 -5.74
C LEU A 257 4.05 3.96 -7.19
N ARG A 258 3.53 2.81 -7.67
CA ARG A 258 3.75 2.37 -9.04
C ARG A 258 3.03 3.24 -10.07
N HIS A 259 1.82 3.67 -9.74
CA HIS A 259 0.94 4.41 -10.65
C HIS A 259 0.91 5.92 -10.38
N GLY A 260 1.70 6.41 -9.43
CA GLY A 260 1.76 7.84 -9.09
C GLY A 260 0.45 8.43 -8.55
N LEU A 261 -0.44 7.59 -7.99
CA LEU A 261 -1.76 8.03 -7.51
C LEU A 261 -1.61 8.93 -6.28
N THR A 262 -2.46 9.93 -6.17
CA THR A 262 -2.47 10.91 -5.05
C THR A 262 -3.61 10.67 -4.07
N ASP A 263 -4.72 10.11 -4.55
CA ASP A 263 -5.88 9.81 -3.72
C ASP A 263 -5.80 8.41 -3.10
N ALA A 264 -6.15 8.34 -1.82
CA ALA A 264 -6.11 7.09 -1.07
C ALA A 264 -7.25 6.16 -1.49
N ALA A 265 -8.45 6.69 -1.77
CA ALA A 265 -9.59 5.89 -2.19
C ALA A 265 -9.39 5.30 -3.58
N GLU A 266 -8.86 6.09 -4.52
CA GLU A 266 -8.47 5.61 -5.84
C GLU A 266 -7.40 4.51 -5.77
N ALA A 267 -6.35 4.71 -4.96
CA ALA A 267 -5.29 3.71 -4.77
C ALA A 267 -5.83 2.37 -4.24
N LEU A 268 -6.88 2.40 -3.42
CA LEU A 268 -7.56 1.19 -2.92
C LEU A 268 -8.40 0.54 -4.00
N ALA A 269 -9.18 1.31 -4.75
CA ALA A 269 -10.00 0.78 -5.84
C ALA A 269 -9.13 0.10 -6.91
N VAL A 270 -7.96 0.66 -7.22
CA VAL A 270 -6.98 0.04 -8.13
C VAL A 270 -6.37 -1.21 -7.50
N ALA A 271 -5.99 -1.18 -6.22
CA ALA A 271 -5.43 -2.34 -5.53
C ALA A 271 -6.43 -3.51 -5.44
N ASP A 272 -7.72 -3.23 -5.25
CA ASP A 272 -8.78 -4.23 -5.20
C ASP A 272 -9.03 -4.85 -6.58
N ARG A 273 -8.98 -4.04 -7.65
CA ARG A 273 -9.03 -4.53 -9.03
C ARG A 273 -7.85 -5.44 -9.36
N GLU A 274 -6.62 -5.02 -9.08
CA GLU A 274 -5.42 -5.87 -9.27
C GLU A 274 -5.49 -7.16 -8.41
N ALA A 275 -6.08 -7.07 -7.21
CA ALA A 275 -6.29 -8.24 -6.35
C ALA A 275 -7.34 -9.22 -6.89
N ALA A 276 -8.42 -8.71 -7.48
CA ALA A 276 -9.42 -9.52 -8.16
C ALA A 276 -8.81 -10.21 -9.37
N GLU A 277 -8.15 -9.47 -10.27
CA GLU A 277 -7.50 -10.04 -11.46
C GLU A 277 -6.47 -11.11 -11.10
N HIS A 278 -5.65 -10.88 -10.06
CA HIS A 278 -4.66 -11.86 -9.65
C HIS A 278 -5.32 -13.14 -9.07
N ARG A 279 -6.47 -13.02 -8.40
CA ARG A 279 -7.27 -14.17 -7.95
C ARG A 279 -7.86 -14.92 -9.13
N ASP A 280 -8.38 -14.20 -10.12
CA ASP A 280 -8.97 -14.79 -11.33
C ASP A 280 -7.92 -15.52 -12.16
N ARG A 281 -6.74 -14.92 -12.35
CA ARG A 281 -5.60 -15.58 -13.02
C ARG A 281 -5.15 -16.83 -12.27
N LYS A 282 -5.09 -16.80 -10.94
CA LYS A 282 -4.76 -17.98 -10.12
C LYS A 282 -5.84 -19.06 -10.23
N ALA A 283 -7.12 -18.69 -10.23
CA ALA A 283 -8.23 -19.61 -10.40
C ALA A 283 -8.20 -20.26 -11.79
N ALA A 284 -7.96 -19.46 -12.85
CA ALA A 284 -7.80 -19.94 -14.21
C ALA A 284 -6.61 -20.91 -14.33
N ASN A 285 -5.45 -20.56 -13.79
CA ASN A 285 -4.27 -21.44 -13.79
C ASN A 285 -4.51 -22.73 -13.01
N LYS A 286 -5.21 -22.67 -11.88
CA LYS A 286 -5.58 -23.86 -11.09
C LYS A 286 -6.57 -24.74 -11.87
N ALA A 287 -7.54 -24.15 -12.55
CA ALA A 287 -8.50 -24.86 -13.39
C ALA A 287 -7.82 -25.53 -14.59
N LEU A 288 -6.90 -24.83 -15.25
CA LEU A 288 -6.08 -25.39 -16.35
C LEU A 288 -5.18 -26.52 -15.85
N GLY A 289 -4.46 -26.32 -14.74
CA GLY A 289 -3.61 -27.34 -14.13
C GLY A 289 -4.40 -28.58 -13.70
N TRP A 290 -5.61 -28.41 -13.17
CA TRP A 290 -6.48 -29.52 -12.79
C TRP A 290 -7.03 -30.28 -14.01
N ARG A 291 -7.40 -29.57 -15.09
CA ARG A 291 -7.78 -30.19 -16.37
C ARG A 291 -6.61 -30.97 -16.97
N ALA A 292 -5.40 -30.41 -16.94
CA ALA A 292 -4.19 -31.09 -17.40
C ALA A 292 -3.89 -32.35 -16.58
N ARG A 293 -3.98 -32.27 -15.25
CA ARG A 293 -3.83 -33.43 -14.35
C ARG A 293 -4.88 -34.52 -14.61
N ARG A 294 -6.14 -34.16 -14.89
CA ARG A 294 -7.19 -35.13 -15.25
C ARG A 294 -6.97 -35.78 -16.62
N ARG A 295 -6.40 -35.06 -17.59
CA ARG A 295 -6.03 -35.65 -18.89
C ARG A 295 -4.84 -36.59 -18.72
N PHE A 296 -3.80 -36.14 -18.04
CA PHE A 296 -2.62 -36.95 -17.75
C PHE A 296 -2.97 -38.20 -16.93
N GLY A 297 -3.78 -38.07 -15.88
CA GLY A 297 -4.25 -39.20 -15.07
C GLY A 297 -5.06 -40.22 -15.87
N ARG A 298 -5.88 -39.79 -16.84
CA ARG A 298 -6.58 -40.71 -17.75
C ARG A 298 -5.64 -41.46 -18.68
N VAL A 299 -4.65 -40.76 -19.24
CA VAL A 299 -3.63 -41.37 -20.12
C VAL A 299 -2.78 -42.37 -19.33
N VAL A 300 -2.34 -42.01 -18.13
CA VAL A 300 -1.56 -42.90 -17.24
C VAL A 300 -2.40 -44.11 -16.81
N ALA A 301 -3.65 -43.92 -16.40
CA ALA A 301 -4.52 -45.04 -16.03
C ALA A 301 -4.79 -45.99 -17.21
N ALA A 302 -4.97 -45.45 -18.42
CA ALA A 302 -5.12 -46.27 -19.63
C ALA A 302 -3.82 -47.04 -19.94
N ARG A 303 -2.65 -46.43 -19.76
CA ARG A 303 -1.36 -47.10 -19.97
C ARG A 303 -1.12 -48.20 -18.94
N ILE A 304 -1.38 -47.92 -17.65
CA ILE A 304 -1.24 -48.90 -16.57
C ILE A 304 -2.13 -50.10 -16.85
N LYS A 305 -3.42 -49.89 -17.16
CA LYS A 305 -4.34 -50.97 -17.53
C LYS A 305 -3.84 -51.79 -18.72
N ALA A 306 -3.31 -51.14 -19.77
CA ALA A 306 -2.75 -51.85 -20.91
C ALA A 306 -1.55 -52.74 -20.51
N THR A 307 -0.63 -52.23 -19.70
CA THR A 307 0.50 -53.03 -19.18
C THR A 307 0.07 -54.15 -18.22
N ASP A 308 -0.96 -53.94 -17.40
CA ASP A 308 -1.48 -54.98 -16.51
C ASP A 308 -2.15 -56.10 -17.31
N GLU A 309 -2.87 -55.76 -18.38
CA GLU A 309 -3.45 -56.74 -19.32
C GLU A 309 -2.36 -57.55 -20.03
N GLU A 310 -1.28 -56.89 -20.50
CA GLU A 310 -0.11 -57.55 -21.10
C GLU A 310 0.59 -58.49 -20.11
N ARG A 311 0.81 -58.04 -18.87
CA ARG A 311 1.39 -58.86 -17.81
C ARG A 311 0.51 -60.06 -17.45
N ARG A 312 -0.81 -59.88 -17.42
CA ARG A 312 -1.76 -60.96 -17.17
C ARG A 312 -1.73 -62.00 -18.29
N ARG A 313 -1.70 -61.57 -19.56
CA ARG A 313 -1.55 -62.48 -20.71
C ARG A 313 -0.22 -63.24 -20.69
N ALA A 314 0.88 -62.55 -20.37
CA ALA A 314 2.19 -63.18 -20.22
C ALA A 314 2.20 -64.21 -19.07
N ALA A 315 1.60 -63.89 -17.92
CA ALA A 315 1.45 -64.83 -16.81
C ALA A 315 0.61 -66.06 -17.20
N GLU A 316 -0.49 -65.88 -17.93
CA GLU A 316 -1.32 -66.98 -18.44
C GLU A 316 -0.60 -67.85 -19.48
N GLN A 317 0.34 -67.29 -20.25
CA GLN A 317 1.21 -68.07 -21.14
C GLN A 317 2.22 -68.89 -20.34
N VAL A 318 2.89 -68.29 -19.36
CA VAL A 318 3.84 -68.98 -18.48
C VAL A 318 3.14 -70.09 -17.68
N ILE A 319 1.92 -69.88 -17.20
CA ILE A 319 1.15 -70.92 -16.51
C ILE A 319 0.84 -72.08 -17.46
N ARG A 320 0.44 -71.81 -18.70
CA ARG A 320 0.19 -72.87 -19.70
C ARG A 320 1.45 -73.63 -20.09
N GLU A 321 2.56 -72.94 -20.28
CA GLU A 321 3.86 -73.59 -20.52
C GLU A 321 4.30 -74.42 -19.30
N ALA A 322 4.11 -73.90 -18.09
CA ALA A 322 4.39 -74.62 -16.86
C ALA A 322 3.48 -75.84 -16.69
N GLU A 323 2.19 -75.76 -17.03
CA GLU A 323 1.27 -76.90 -17.02
C GLU A 323 1.65 -77.95 -18.07
N GLN A 324 2.11 -77.54 -19.26
CA GLN A 324 2.62 -78.47 -20.27
C GLN A 324 3.91 -79.16 -19.82
N VAL A 325 4.86 -78.41 -19.26
CA VAL A 325 6.11 -78.95 -18.72
C VAL A 325 5.86 -79.83 -17.50
N THR A 326 4.94 -79.44 -16.62
CA THR A 326 4.58 -80.22 -15.41
C THR A 326 3.77 -81.46 -15.79
N GLY A 327 2.88 -81.38 -16.77
CA GLY A 327 2.15 -82.53 -17.32
C GLY A 327 3.09 -83.52 -18.02
N ALA A 328 4.05 -83.02 -18.80
CA ALA A 328 5.09 -83.85 -19.42
C ALA A 328 6.03 -84.47 -18.37
N ALA A 329 6.42 -83.71 -17.34
CA ALA A 329 7.23 -84.22 -16.23
C ALA A 329 6.47 -85.25 -15.37
N ALA A 330 5.17 -85.09 -15.18
CA ALA A 330 4.34 -86.05 -14.46
C ALA A 330 4.20 -87.39 -15.21
N LEU A 331 4.20 -87.37 -16.55
CA LEU A 331 4.23 -88.59 -17.37
C LEU A 331 5.60 -89.28 -17.34
N LEU A 332 6.70 -88.54 -17.19
CA LEU A 332 8.07 -89.07 -17.21
C LEU A 332 8.60 -89.53 -15.85
N PHE A 333 8.22 -88.85 -14.75
CA PHE A 333 8.82 -89.08 -13.43
C PHE A 333 7.86 -89.66 -12.39
N GLY A 334 6.57 -89.82 -12.73
CA GLY A 334 5.55 -90.28 -11.81
C GLY A 334 5.16 -89.23 -10.75
N PRO A 335 3.92 -89.26 -10.22
CA PRO A 335 3.39 -88.23 -9.35
C PRO A 335 4.13 -88.10 -8.00
N ASP A 336 4.75 -89.17 -7.52
CA ASP A 336 5.41 -89.19 -6.21
C ASP A 336 6.79 -88.52 -6.21
N ALA A 337 7.52 -88.55 -7.34
CA ALA A 337 8.83 -87.91 -7.44
C ALA A 337 8.75 -86.37 -7.42
N LEU A 338 7.65 -85.80 -7.93
CA LEU A 338 7.41 -84.35 -7.93
C LEU A 338 7.04 -83.80 -6.54
N ARG A 339 6.32 -84.58 -5.71
CA ARG A 339 5.99 -84.20 -4.32
C ARG A 339 7.21 -84.16 -3.40
N GLN A 340 8.18 -85.06 -3.58
CA GLN A 340 9.42 -85.04 -2.78
C GLN A 340 10.34 -83.86 -3.13
N ARG A 341 10.38 -83.42 -4.39
CA ARG A 341 11.21 -82.27 -4.81
C ARG A 341 10.59 -80.92 -4.41
N ALA A 342 9.26 -80.80 -4.42
CA ALA A 342 8.56 -79.59 -3.96
C ALA A 342 8.74 -79.33 -2.45
N ASN A 343 8.81 -80.38 -1.63
CA ASN A 343 9.04 -80.26 -0.18
C ASN A 343 10.52 -80.01 0.20
N GLY A 344 11.48 -80.29 -0.70
CA GLY A 344 12.91 -80.06 -0.48
C GLY A 344 13.38 -78.62 -0.76
N ALA A 345 12.70 -77.88 -1.64
CA ALA A 345 13.13 -76.54 -2.07
C ALA A 345 12.68 -75.40 -1.13
N ALA A 346 11.83 -75.67 -0.13
CA ALA A 346 11.31 -74.67 0.80
C ALA A 346 12.26 -74.33 1.98
N ARG A 347 13.47 -74.92 2.05
CA ARG A 347 14.35 -74.82 3.22
C ARG A 347 15.70 -74.10 3.03
N SER A 348 15.92 -73.44 1.90
CA SER A 348 17.16 -72.69 1.66
C SER A 348 16.93 -71.44 0.81
N ARG A 349 16.72 -70.29 1.47
CA ARG A 349 16.85 -68.98 0.84
C ARG A 349 17.88 -68.16 1.64
N PRO A 350 18.97 -67.70 1.02
CA PRO A 350 20.01 -66.92 1.68
C PRO A 350 19.59 -65.46 1.77
N THR A 351 19.61 -64.87 2.97
CA THR A 351 19.61 -63.43 3.18
C THR A 351 21.05 -62.95 3.24
N SER A 352 21.47 -62.28 2.18
CA SER A 352 22.78 -61.63 2.10
C SER A 352 22.80 -60.37 2.96
N ASP A 353 23.80 -60.38 3.82
CA ASP A 353 24.34 -59.33 4.66
C ASP A 353 24.96 -58.19 3.82
N ASN A 354 24.85 -56.96 4.33
CA ASN A 354 25.85 -55.90 4.16
C ASN A 354 25.47 -54.74 5.09
N GLY A 355 26.16 -54.71 6.22
CA GLY A 355 25.99 -53.72 7.28
C GLY A 355 26.69 -52.39 7.03
N SER A 356 26.56 -51.52 8.02
CA SER A 356 27.67 -50.80 8.66
C SER A 356 27.12 -49.63 9.48
N GLY A 357 27.75 -49.38 10.63
CA GLY A 357 27.81 -48.03 11.20
C GLY A 357 27.00 -47.81 12.46
N GLY A 358 27.46 -48.39 13.58
CA GLY A 358 27.17 -47.83 14.89
C GLY A 358 27.88 -46.49 15.05
N TYR A 359 27.12 -45.47 15.48
CA TYR A 359 27.61 -44.27 16.16
C TYR A 359 26.47 -43.77 17.04
N GLY A 360 26.53 -44.13 18.32
CA GLY A 360 25.93 -43.35 19.38
C GLY A 360 27.02 -42.41 19.87
N ASP A 361 26.78 -41.10 19.80
CA ASP A 361 27.36 -40.20 20.78
C ASP A 361 26.54 -38.92 20.92
N GLU A 362 26.37 -38.54 22.17
CA GLU A 362 25.57 -37.47 22.68
C GLU A 362 26.17 -36.10 22.31
N GLN A 363 25.32 -35.18 21.85
CA GLN A 363 25.69 -33.79 21.66
C GLN A 363 25.58 -33.02 22.99
N PRO A 364 26.61 -32.27 23.39
CA PRO A 364 26.42 -31.03 24.12
C PRO A 364 26.65 -29.82 23.22
N VAL A 365 25.68 -28.92 23.29
CA VAL A 365 25.66 -27.57 22.72
C VAL A 365 26.90 -26.79 23.16
N ARG A 366 27.73 -26.35 22.20
CA ARG A 366 28.72 -25.28 22.40
C ARG A 366 28.60 -24.21 21.33
N SER A 367 28.26 -23.02 21.82
CA SER A 367 28.36 -21.72 21.17
C SER A 367 29.77 -21.47 20.62
N ARG A 368 29.88 -21.10 19.34
CA ARG A 368 31.07 -20.45 18.79
C ARG A 368 30.70 -19.09 18.19
N ARG A 369 31.19 -18.05 18.86
CA ARG A 369 31.42 -16.71 18.33
C ARG A 369 32.27 -16.82 17.06
N LEU A 370 31.88 -16.15 15.99
CA LEU A 370 32.73 -15.90 14.83
C LEU A 370 33.08 -14.42 14.80
N GLY A 371 34.37 -14.17 15.04
CA GLY A 371 35.02 -12.87 14.91
C GLY A 371 35.09 -12.45 13.46
N TRP A 372 34.79 -11.17 13.25
CA TRP A 372 34.98 -10.49 11.98
C TRP A 372 36.48 -10.23 11.78
N LEU A 373 37.01 -10.70 10.66
CA LEU A 373 38.37 -10.40 10.22
C LEU A 373 38.33 -9.21 9.26
N ARG A 374 39.15 -8.23 9.65
CA ARG A 374 39.54 -7.01 8.95
C ARG A 374 40.52 -7.39 7.84
N VAL A 375 40.27 -6.94 6.60
CA VAL A 375 41.30 -6.87 5.56
C VAL A 375 41.21 -5.49 4.91
N ALA A 376 42.35 -4.80 4.92
CA ALA A 376 42.57 -3.52 4.27
C ALA A 376 43.48 -3.72 3.07
N GLY A 377 43.18 -3.01 1.98
CA GLY A 377 44.20 -2.36 1.15
C GLY A 377 44.62 -2.99 -0.17
N ARG A 378 44.32 -2.25 -1.25
CA ARG A 378 45.19 -1.89 -2.39
C ARG A 378 44.95 -2.61 -3.72
N GLY A 379 44.66 -1.83 -4.76
CA GLY A 379 44.78 -2.19 -6.17
C GLY A 379 43.71 -1.56 -7.05
N ASP A 380 43.94 -0.33 -7.50
CA ASP A 380 43.13 0.35 -8.51
C ASP A 380 43.36 -0.35 -9.86
N GLN A 381 42.40 -1.19 -10.26
CA GLN A 381 42.23 -1.65 -11.63
C GLN A 381 40.78 -1.36 -11.98
N THR A 382 40.57 -0.66 -13.09
CA THR A 382 39.27 -0.40 -13.70
C THR A 382 38.59 -1.72 -14.03
N ALA A 383 37.89 -2.30 -13.05
CA ALA A 383 37.11 -3.50 -13.20
C ALA A 383 35.84 -3.14 -13.97
N THR A 384 35.77 -3.59 -15.22
CA THR A 384 34.51 -3.70 -15.95
C THR A 384 33.53 -4.44 -15.05
N GLU A 385 32.47 -3.77 -14.58
CA GLU A 385 31.48 -4.41 -13.71
C GLU A 385 30.95 -5.66 -14.43
N PRO A 386 31.05 -6.85 -13.82
CA PRO A 386 30.55 -8.06 -14.45
C PRO A 386 29.03 -7.93 -14.61
N VAL A 387 28.55 -8.09 -15.84
CA VAL A 387 27.12 -8.12 -16.15
C VAL A 387 26.45 -9.19 -15.29
N PRO A 388 25.38 -8.87 -14.54
CA PRO A 388 24.76 -9.83 -13.64
C PRO A 388 24.19 -11.01 -14.43
N VAL A 389 24.56 -12.23 -14.04
CA VAL A 389 24.08 -13.48 -14.63
C VAL A 389 22.96 -14.04 -13.76
N VAL A 390 21.73 -13.82 -14.19
CA VAL A 390 20.52 -14.31 -13.50
C VAL A 390 19.84 -15.38 -14.34
N VAL A 391 19.76 -16.61 -13.80
CA VAL A 391 19.11 -17.75 -14.46
C VAL A 391 17.97 -18.24 -13.58
N ASP A 392 16.76 -18.40 -14.15
CA ASP A 392 15.54 -18.78 -13.42
C ASP A 392 15.25 -17.91 -12.17
N GLY A 393 15.64 -16.61 -12.22
CA GLY A 393 15.48 -15.67 -11.12
C GLY A 393 16.47 -15.86 -9.96
N VAL A 394 17.55 -16.61 -10.18
CA VAL A 394 18.63 -16.85 -9.22
C VAL A 394 19.90 -16.19 -9.73
N ASP A 395 20.45 -15.26 -8.94
CA ASP A 395 21.74 -14.63 -9.22
C ASP A 395 22.88 -15.61 -8.92
N ILE A 396 23.70 -15.87 -9.93
CA ILE A 396 24.84 -16.78 -9.90
C ILE A 396 26.14 -16.08 -10.35
N THR A 397 26.14 -14.74 -10.39
CA THR A 397 27.27 -13.93 -10.89
C THR A 397 28.57 -14.22 -10.14
N ASP A 398 28.48 -14.43 -8.83
CA ASP A 398 29.59 -14.83 -7.94
C ASP A 398 30.15 -16.23 -8.26
N LEU A 399 29.35 -17.11 -8.85
CA LEU A 399 29.73 -18.50 -9.11
C LEU A 399 30.30 -18.70 -10.51
N MET A 400 29.98 -17.83 -11.47
CA MET A 400 30.34 -18.00 -12.88
C MET A 400 31.86 -18.10 -13.15
N PRO A 401 32.75 -17.31 -12.50
CA PRO A 401 34.19 -17.43 -12.76
C PRO A 401 34.74 -18.81 -12.39
N ALA A 402 34.41 -19.31 -11.20
CA ALA A 402 34.84 -20.63 -10.74
C ALA A 402 34.14 -21.76 -11.52
N ALA A 403 32.87 -21.57 -11.91
CA ALA A 403 32.12 -22.56 -12.67
C ALA A 403 32.66 -22.73 -14.10
N ARG A 404 33.11 -21.64 -14.75
CA ARG A 404 33.77 -21.69 -16.07
C ARG A 404 35.09 -22.42 -16.01
N GLN A 405 35.91 -22.12 -15.00
CA GLN A 405 37.19 -22.81 -14.80
C GLN A 405 36.98 -24.31 -14.56
N ALA A 406 36.07 -24.66 -13.65
CA ALA A 406 35.71 -26.05 -13.37
C ALA A 406 35.16 -26.77 -14.61
N ALA A 407 34.35 -26.09 -15.43
CA ALA A 407 33.82 -26.67 -16.65
C ALA A 407 34.90 -26.94 -17.71
N ALA A 408 35.87 -26.05 -17.84
CA ALA A 408 37.02 -26.23 -18.73
C ALA A 408 37.89 -27.42 -18.29
N GLU A 409 38.12 -27.59 -16.98
CA GLU A 409 38.87 -28.71 -16.42
C GLU A 409 38.13 -30.06 -16.55
N LEU A 410 36.79 -30.05 -16.46
CA LEU A 410 35.96 -31.25 -16.56
C LEU A 410 35.76 -31.75 -17.99
N GLY A 411 35.70 -30.84 -18.98
CA GLY A 411 35.53 -31.19 -20.40
C GLY A 411 34.31 -32.06 -20.67
N ASP A 412 34.50 -33.22 -21.30
CA ASP A 412 33.44 -34.19 -21.61
C ASP A 412 32.83 -34.86 -20.37
N ARG A 413 33.51 -34.79 -19.22
CA ARG A 413 33.02 -35.31 -17.93
C ARG A 413 32.11 -34.32 -17.20
N LEU A 414 31.75 -33.21 -17.85
CA LEU A 414 30.87 -32.20 -17.28
C LEU A 414 29.48 -32.79 -16.99
N THR A 415 29.28 -33.16 -15.73
CA THR A 415 27.96 -33.49 -15.16
C THR A 415 27.61 -32.48 -14.08
N ARG A 416 26.32 -32.34 -13.78
CA ARG A 416 25.85 -31.40 -12.74
C ARG A 416 26.51 -31.65 -11.38
N ASP A 417 26.68 -32.92 -11.02
CA ASP A 417 27.25 -33.29 -9.73
C ASP A 417 28.77 -33.08 -9.69
N ALA A 418 29.49 -33.39 -10.79
CA ALA A 418 30.92 -33.08 -10.93
C ALA A 418 31.21 -31.57 -10.85
N LEU A 419 30.37 -30.74 -11.49
CA LEU A 419 30.49 -29.28 -11.40
C LEU A 419 30.27 -28.77 -9.97
N CYS A 420 29.31 -29.35 -9.23
CA CYS A 420 29.06 -28.98 -7.85
C CYS A 420 30.19 -29.41 -6.90
N GLU A 421 30.81 -30.55 -7.17
CA GLU A 421 31.95 -31.04 -6.41
C GLU A 421 33.18 -30.16 -6.64
N ALA A 422 33.46 -29.77 -7.88
CA ALA A 422 34.52 -28.83 -8.22
C ALA A 422 34.32 -27.45 -7.55
N LEU A 423 33.09 -26.92 -7.57
CA LEU A 423 32.77 -25.66 -6.87
C LEU A 423 32.93 -25.79 -5.35
N ARG A 424 32.59 -26.95 -4.78
CA ARG A 424 32.82 -27.23 -3.35
C ARG A 424 34.31 -27.31 -3.01
N ALA A 425 35.12 -27.91 -3.88
CA ALA A 425 36.57 -27.95 -3.74
C ALA A 425 37.20 -26.54 -3.78
N ALA A 426 36.58 -25.61 -4.54
CA ALA A 426 36.94 -24.20 -4.56
C ALA A 426 36.40 -23.38 -3.35
N GLY A 427 35.80 -24.02 -2.35
CA GLY A 427 35.25 -23.37 -1.16
C GLY A 427 33.89 -22.69 -1.37
N LEU A 428 33.22 -22.92 -2.51
CA LEU A 428 31.92 -22.34 -2.83
C LEU A 428 30.79 -23.33 -2.52
N SER A 429 29.85 -22.92 -1.68
CA SER A 429 28.68 -23.74 -1.34
C SER A 429 27.52 -23.49 -2.31
N VAL A 430 27.15 -24.52 -3.08
CA VAL A 430 26.06 -24.45 -4.06
C VAL A 430 24.89 -25.36 -3.64
N GLY A 431 23.88 -24.76 -3.01
CA GLY A 431 22.67 -25.43 -2.55
C GLY A 431 21.40 -25.07 -3.32
N GLY A 432 20.42 -25.97 -3.33
CA GLY A 432 19.06 -25.71 -3.83
C GLY A 432 19.01 -25.29 -5.30
N LYS A 433 18.29 -24.20 -5.59
CA LYS A 433 18.04 -23.71 -6.96
C LYS A 433 19.33 -23.22 -7.67
N ARG A 434 20.35 -22.79 -6.92
CA ARG A 434 21.64 -22.35 -7.49
C ARG A 434 22.36 -23.47 -8.23
N ARG A 435 22.22 -24.73 -7.78
CA ARG A 435 22.84 -25.90 -8.41
C ARG A 435 22.39 -26.09 -9.86
N LYS A 436 21.09 -25.97 -10.11
CA LYS A 436 20.52 -26.08 -11.46
C LYS A 436 20.91 -24.86 -12.30
N ALA A 437 20.74 -23.66 -11.75
CA ALA A 437 21.01 -22.41 -12.45
C ALA A 437 22.47 -22.30 -12.95
N VAL A 438 23.46 -22.65 -12.11
CA VAL A 438 24.87 -22.63 -12.51
C VAL A 438 25.18 -23.65 -13.60
N TYR A 439 24.64 -24.86 -13.50
CA TYR A 439 24.85 -25.89 -14.51
C TYR A 439 24.22 -25.52 -15.86
N ASP A 440 22.97 -25.03 -15.85
CA ASP A 440 22.26 -24.60 -17.05
C ASP A 440 23.00 -23.41 -17.72
N ALA A 441 23.55 -22.47 -16.93
CA ALA A 441 24.32 -21.34 -17.44
C ALA A 441 25.63 -21.77 -18.11
N VAL A 442 26.38 -22.68 -17.48
CA VAL A 442 27.63 -23.22 -18.02
C VAL A 442 27.37 -24.01 -19.30
N LEU A 443 26.31 -24.82 -19.34
CA LEU A 443 25.95 -25.58 -20.53
C LEU A 443 25.61 -24.64 -21.69
N ALA A 444 24.82 -23.58 -21.43
CA ALA A 444 24.48 -22.57 -22.44
C ALA A 444 25.68 -21.72 -22.91
N GLU A 445 26.75 -21.57 -22.11
CA GLU A 445 28.01 -20.97 -22.57
C GLU A 445 28.81 -21.93 -23.45
N ARG A 446 28.86 -23.21 -23.08
CA ARG A 446 29.54 -24.25 -23.87
C ARG A 446 28.89 -24.43 -25.23
N ASP A 447 27.57 -24.50 -25.29
CA ASP A 447 26.80 -24.64 -26.53
C ASP A 447 26.88 -23.40 -27.43
N ARG A 448 27.28 -22.23 -26.89
CA ARG A 448 27.56 -21.02 -27.68
C ARG A 448 28.99 -20.97 -28.21
N ALA A 449 29.91 -21.71 -27.59
CA ALA A 449 31.32 -21.74 -27.96
C ALA A 449 31.66 -22.88 -28.93
N ALA A 450 30.85 -23.94 -28.94
CA ALA A 450 30.83 -24.99 -29.97
C ALA A 450 30.03 -24.50 -31.19
#